data_AF-G9WJ04-F1
#
_entry.id   AF-G9WJ04-F1
#
_cell.length_a   1.000
_cell.length_b   1.000
_cell.length_c   1.000
_cell.angle_alpha   90.00
_cell.angle_beta   90.00
_cell.angle_gamma   90.00
#
_symmetry.space_group_name_H-M   'P 1'
#
loop_
_entity.id
_entity.type
_entity.pdbx_description
1 polymer ?
#
loop_
_entity_poly.entity_id
_entity_poly.type
_entity_poly.pdbx_seq_one_letter_code
_entity_poly.pdbx_strand_id
1 'polypeptide(L)'
;MKSKNWKIRDVILAALVGVVFGAVYFASGQPYNLFISILTPIATFLTGHSLASSLSTSLVAAQVTTAATVGLFMMAGPIAALIIKKPGAAFLSNLIASAVEMVIGSSWGITTLLWGIEQGAGIEIGFASVRYRRPMAGLWLSTITGSIVSFAYHYFERSYYKFDVNYVLILFVIWFLSIFVFAGLINLLIFSLLKRTKLVQ
;
A
#
# COMPACT_ATOMS: atom_id res chain seq x y z
N MET A 1 8.64 31.30 3.68
CA MET A 1 8.01 29.98 3.94
C MET A 1 7.31 30.06 5.28
N LYS A 2 5.96 30.00 5.38
CA LYS A 2 5.30 29.86 6.69
C LYS A 2 5.71 28.50 7.25
N SER A 3 6.36 28.46 8.41
CA SER A 3 6.68 27.21 9.09
C SER A 3 5.36 26.46 9.33
N LYS A 4 5.15 25.34 8.62
CA LYS A 4 3.98 24.48 8.82
C LYS A 4 4.25 23.63 10.06
N ASN A 5 4.28 24.27 11.23
CA ASN A 5 4.43 23.58 12.50
C ASN A 5 3.26 22.60 12.65
N TRP A 6 3.55 21.36 13.04
CA TRP A 6 2.54 20.37 13.40
C TRP A 6 1.71 20.92 14.55
N LYS A 7 0.38 20.83 14.45
CA LYS A 7 -0.51 21.09 15.57
C LYS A 7 -0.93 19.76 16.17
N ILE A 8 -1.31 19.77 17.45
CA ILE A 8 -1.84 18.59 18.14
C ILE A 8 -2.98 17.95 17.34
N ARG A 9 -3.89 18.77 16.78
CA ARG A 9 -4.97 18.30 15.91
C ARG A 9 -4.47 17.46 14.73
N ASP A 10 -3.36 17.84 14.10
CA ASP A 10 -2.84 17.13 12.93
C ASP A 10 -2.24 15.77 13.32
N VAL A 11 -1.57 15.72 14.49
CA VAL A 11 -1.04 14.46 15.04
C VAL A 11 -2.19 13.52 15.38
N ILE A 12 -3.23 14.02 16.04
CA ILE A 12 -4.43 13.24 16.38
C ILE A 12 -5.12 12.74 15.11
N LEU A 13 -5.26 13.57 14.07
CA LEU A 13 -5.85 13.15 12.80
C LEU A 13 -5.00 12.08 12.09
N ALA A 14 -3.67 12.22 12.07
CA ALA A 14 -2.78 11.21 11.50
C ALA A 14 -2.90 9.88 12.25
N ALA A 15 -2.94 9.93 13.59
CA ALA A 15 -3.12 8.75 14.42
C ALA A 15 -4.49 8.09 14.20
N LEU A 16 -5.57 8.89 14.13
CA LEU A 16 -6.92 8.37 13.89
C LEU A 16 -7.05 7.71 12.52
N VAL A 17 -6.52 8.34 11.47
CA VAL A 17 -6.46 7.73 10.13
C VAL A 17 -5.65 6.44 10.19
N GLY A 18 -4.47 6.46 10.81
CA GLY A 18 -3.62 5.29 10.98
C GLY A 18 -4.34 4.14 11.69
N VAL A 19 -5.01 4.38 12.82
CA VAL A 19 -5.74 3.35 13.58
C VAL A 19 -6.90 2.76 12.76
N VAL A 20 -7.71 3.61 12.12
CA VAL A 20 -8.83 3.15 11.29
C VAL A 20 -8.32 2.30 10.13
N PHE A 21 -7.30 2.76 9.42
CA PHE A 21 -6.73 2.00 8.31
C PHE A 21 -5.94 0.78 8.75
N GLY A 22 -5.33 0.76 9.94
CA GLY A 22 -4.67 -0.43 10.47
C GLY A 22 -5.65 -1.58 10.70
N ALA A 23 -6.87 -1.27 11.16
CA ALA A 23 -7.95 -2.26 11.21
C ALA A 23 -8.38 -2.72 9.81
N VAL A 24 -8.46 -1.81 8.84
CA VAL A 24 -8.75 -2.15 7.43
C VAL A 24 -7.64 -3.03 6.84
N TYR A 25 -6.37 -2.75 7.12
CA TYR A 25 -5.24 -3.54 6.64
C TYR A 25 -5.30 -4.95 7.21
N PHE A 26 -5.52 -5.07 8.52
CA PHE A 26 -5.68 -6.38 9.17
C PHE A 26 -6.86 -7.16 8.58
N ALA A 27 -8.02 -6.51 8.44
CA ALA A 27 -9.20 -7.12 7.83
C ALA A 27 -8.94 -7.55 6.37
N SER A 28 -8.16 -6.76 5.61
CA SER A 28 -7.78 -7.05 4.22
C SER A 28 -6.72 -8.15 4.10
N GLY A 29 -5.94 -8.38 5.16
CA GLY A 29 -4.99 -9.49 5.25
C GLY A 29 -5.66 -10.87 5.27
N GLN A 30 -6.91 -10.97 5.75
CA GLN A 30 -7.64 -12.25 5.78
C GLN A 30 -8.06 -12.73 4.37
N PRO A 31 -8.69 -11.88 3.52
CA PRO A 31 -8.96 -12.20 2.12
C PRO A 31 -7.71 -12.51 1.30
N TYR A 32 -6.56 -11.92 1.62
CA TYR A 32 -5.29 -12.22 0.93
C TYR A 32 -4.96 -13.73 1.00
N ASN A 33 -5.09 -14.32 2.19
CA ASN A 33 -4.83 -15.75 2.40
C ASN A 33 -5.87 -16.64 1.70
N LEU A 34 -7.14 -16.19 1.66
CA LEU A 34 -8.21 -16.86 0.91
C LEU A 34 -8.00 -16.78 -0.62
N PHE A 35 -7.48 -15.66 -1.12
CA PHE A 35 -7.21 -15.48 -2.54
C PHE A 35 -6.12 -16.44 -3.01
N ILE A 36 -5.06 -16.60 -2.22
CA ILE A 36 -4.01 -17.59 -2.48
C ILE A 36 -4.55 -19.02 -2.40
N SER A 37 -5.38 -19.34 -1.40
CA SER A 37 -5.91 -20.70 -1.24
C SER A 37 -6.83 -21.15 -2.36
N ILE A 38 -7.53 -20.22 -3.04
CA ILE A 38 -8.37 -20.50 -4.21
C ILE A 38 -7.57 -20.51 -5.51
N LEU A 39 -6.61 -19.59 -5.68
CA LEU A 39 -5.79 -19.51 -6.89
C LEU A 39 -4.80 -20.67 -7.02
N THR A 40 -4.28 -21.17 -5.90
CA THR A 40 -3.25 -22.22 -5.92
C THR A 40 -3.74 -23.53 -6.55
N PRO A 41 -4.92 -24.08 -6.21
CA PRO A 41 -5.46 -25.28 -6.86
C PRO A 41 -5.74 -25.10 -8.35
N ILE A 42 -6.31 -23.94 -8.75
CA ILE A 42 -6.63 -23.65 -10.16
C ILE A 42 -5.35 -23.57 -10.98
N ALA A 43 -4.36 -22.84 -10.50
CA ALA A 43 -3.12 -22.66 -11.23
C ALA A 43 -2.30 -23.97 -11.26
N THR A 44 -2.36 -24.79 -10.20
CA THR A 44 -1.72 -26.14 -10.19
C THR A 44 -2.41 -27.10 -11.16
N PHE A 45 -3.73 -27.05 -11.26
CA PHE A 45 -4.50 -27.84 -12.23
C PHE A 45 -4.10 -27.50 -13.68
N LEU A 46 -3.88 -26.21 -13.97
CA LEU A 46 -3.50 -25.73 -15.31
C LEU A 46 -2.04 -26.03 -15.69
N THR A 47 -1.13 -26.13 -14.72
CA THR A 47 0.32 -26.30 -14.96
C THR A 47 0.83 -27.73 -14.77
N GLY A 48 -0.06 -28.66 -14.41
CA GLY A 48 0.23 -30.07 -14.23
C GLY A 48 0.53 -30.47 -12.78
N HIS A 49 0.38 -31.77 -12.49
CA HIS A 49 0.36 -32.34 -11.14
C HIS A 49 1.74 -32.74 -10.59
N SER A 50 2.84 -32.21 -11.14
CA SER A 50 4.17 -32.49 -10.60
C SER A 50 4.41 -31.65 -9.35
N LEU A 51 5.16 -32.18 -8.37
CA LEU A 51 5.50 -31.44 -7.16
C LEU A 51 6.31 -30.17 -7.48
N ALA A 52 7.11 -30.19 -8.55
CA ALA A 52 7.87 -29.04 -9.01
C ALA A 52 6.98 -27.95 -9.66
N SER A 53 5.92 -28.34 -10.38
CA SER A 53 4.97 -27.41 -10.99
C SER A 53 3.99 -26.84 -9.96
N SER A 54 3.63 -27.57 -8.91
CA SER A 54 2.78 -27.03 -7.84
C SER A 54 3.52 -26.00 -6.97
N LEU A 55 4.80 -26.24 -6.67
CA LEU A 55 5.66 -25.31 -5.93
C LEU A 55 5.91 -24.01 -6.69
N SER A 56 6.21 -24.07 -7.99
CA SER A 56 6.41 -22.88 -8.81
C SER A 56 5.12 -22.07 -8.96
N THR A 57 3.99 -22.75 -9.09
CA THR A 57 2.68 -22.12 -9.29
C THR A 57 2.16 -21.44 -8.02
N SER A 58 2.37 -22.03 -6.85
CA SER A 58 2.04 -21.39 -5.57
C SER A 58 2.86 -20.11 -5.35
N LEU A 59 4.14 -20.11 -5.75
CA LEU A 59 5.01 -18.95 -5.65
C LEU A 59 4.53 -17.80 -6.55
N VAL A 60 4.19 -18.12 -7.80
CA VAL A 60 3.64 -17.15 -8.77
C VAL A 60 2.30 -16.59 -8.28
N ALA A 61 1.41 -17.45 -7.75
CA ALA A 61 0.13 -17.00 -7.20
C ALA A 61 0.31 -16.02 -6.04
N ALA A 62 1.25 -16.29 -5.13
CA ALA A 62 1.56 -15.39 -4.02
C ALA A 62 2.12 -14.04 -4.51
N GLN A 63 3.01 -14.05 -5.50
CA GLN A 63 3.61 -12.83 -6.08
C GLN A 63 2.57 -11.96 -6.79
N VAL A 64 1.71 -12.57 -7.61
CA VAL A 64 0.62 -11.87 -8.30
C VAL A 64 -0.42 -11.35 -7.30
N THR A 65 -0.76 -12.13 -6.28
CA THR A 65 -1.69 -11.68 -5.24
C THR A 65 -1.12 -10.49 -4.49
N THR A 66 0.16 -10.53 -4.08
CA THR A 66 0.83 -9.37 -3.46
C THR A 66 0.77 -8.14 -4.37
N ALA A 67 1.12 -8.29 -5.64
CA ALA A 67 1.07 -7.19 -6.60
C ALA A 67 -0.36 -6.63 -6.76
N ALA A 68 -1.39 -7.48 -6.74
CA ALA A 68 -2.78 -7.07 -6.89
C ALA A 68 -3.36 -6.40 -5.63
N THR A 69 -2.87 -6.73 -4.43
CA THR A 69 -3.44 -6.23 -3.16
C THR A 69 -2.62 -5.14 -2.49
N VAL A 70 -1.36 -4.92 -2.88
CA VAL A 70 -0.45 -3.96 -2.22
C VAL A 70 -1.07 -2.56 -2.06
N GLY A 71 -1.86 -2.09 -3.03
CA GLY A 71 -2.49 -0.78 -2.96
C GLY A 71 -3.43 -0.60 -1.76
N LEU A 72 -4.04 -1.68 -1.25
CA LEU A 72 -4.90 -1.67 -0.06
C LEU A 72 -4.11 -1.26 1.19
N PHE A 73 -2.89 -1.79 1.33
CA PHE A 73 -1.99 -1.56 2.46
C PHE A 73 -1.25 -0.22 2.40
N MET A 74 -1.58 0.60 1.39
CA MET A 74 -1.00 1.92 1.18
C MET A 74 -2.04 3.04 1.31
N MET A 75 -3.29 2.74 1.65
CA MET A 75 -4.38 3.72 1.63
C MET A 75 -4.28 4.78 2.74
N ALA A 76 -3.72 4.44 3.91
CA ALA A 76 -3.64 5.34 5.06
C ALA A 76 -2.81 6.61 4.78
N GLY A 77 -1.73 6.47 4.01
CA GLY A 77 -0.79 7.56 3.72
C GLY A 77 -1.43 8.68 2.88
N PRO A 78 -1.94 8.40 1.67
CA PRO A 78 -2.49 9.44 0.80
C PRO A 78 -3.70 10.13 1.41
N ILE A 79 -4.58 9.43 2.14
CA ILE A 79 -5.71 10.08 2.83
C ILE A 79 -5.20 11.09 3.88
N ALA A 80 -4.27 10.69 4.73
CA ALA A 80 -3.71 11.61 5.73
C ALA A 80 -3.02 12.81 5.09
N ALA A 81 -2.27 12.59 4.01
CA ALA A 81 -1.61 13.67 3.26
C ALA A 81 -2.62 14.63 2.59
N LEU A 82 -3.73 14.13 2.06
CA LEU A 82 -4.80 14.94 1.47
C LEU A 82 -5.53 15.81 2.50
N ILE A 83 -5.69 15.30 3.73
CA ILE A 83 -6.37 16.00 4.83
C ILE A 83 -5.42 17.01 5.50
N ILE A 84 -4.26 16.54 5.97
CA ILE A 84 -3.34 17.32 6.81
C ILE A 84 -2.50 18.29 5.98
N LYS A 85 -2.11 17.89 4.76
CA LYS A 85 -1.33 18.70 3.81
C LYS A 85 0.00 19.20 4.40
N LYS A 86 0.68 18.36 5.20
CA LYS A 86 1.98 18.64 5.83
C LYS A 86 3.00 17.54 5.53
N PRO A 87 4.29 17.88 5.44
CA PRO A 87 5.35 16.88 5.30
C PRO A 87 5.36 15.92 6.49
N GLY A 88 5.53 14.64 6.19
CA GLY A 88 5.48 13.52 7.11
C GLY A 88 4.07 12.97 7.35
N ALA A 89 3.01 13.60 6.84
CA ALA A 89 1.64 13.15 7.10
C ALA A 89 1.33 11.80 6.44
N ALA A 90 1.83 11.57 5.21
CA ALA A 90 1.63 10.30 4.53
C ALA A 90 2.43 9.19 5.21
N PHE A 91 3.71 9.46 5.48
CA PHE A 91 4.59 8.50 6.14
C PHE A 91 4.06 8.08 7.52
N LEU A 92 3.77 9.06 8.39
CA LEU A 92 3.38 8.79 9.77
C LEU A 92 2.06 8.00 9.85
N SER A 93 1.06 8.36 9.05
CA SER A 93 -0.23 7.67 9.04
C SER A 93 -0.09 6.21 8.58
N ASN A 94 0.71 5.96 7.53
CA ASN A 94 0.95 4.60 7.05
C ASN A 94 1.77 3.76 8.03
N LEU A 95 2.75 4.37 8.71
CA LEU A 95 3.52 3.73 9.76
C LEU A 95 2.64 3.35 10.96
N ILE A 96 1.72 4.23 11.38
CA ILE A 96 0.77 3.94 12.45
C ILE A 96 -0.19 2.82 12.00
N ALA A 97 -0.68 2.85 10.77
CA ALA A 97 -1.57 1.81 10.24
C ALA A 97 -0.91 0.43 10.25
N SER A 98 0.32 0.32 9.75
CA SER A 98 1.09 -0.92 9.76
C SER A 98 1.47 -1.38 11.18
N ALA A 99 1.77 -0.46 12.09
CA ALA A 99 1.99 -0.80 13.50
C ALA A 99 0.73 -1.35 14.17
N VAL A 100 -0.43 -0.75 13.89
CA VAL A 100 -1.73 -1.22 14.41
C VAL A 100 -2.07 -2.59 13.82
N GLU A 101 -1.88 -2.79 12.52
CA GLU A 101 -2.06 -4.08 11.86
C GLU A 101 -1.20 -5.18 12.51
N MET A 102 0.08 -4.87 12.76
CA MET A 102 1.01 -5.77 13.44
C MET A 102 0.51 -6.11 14.85
N VAL A 103 0.09 -5.10 15.63
CA VAL A 103 -0.37 -5.29 17.02
C VAL A 103 -1.68 -6.09 17.11
N ILE A 104 -2.60 -5.94 16.14
CA ILE A 104 -3.83 -6.74 16.09
C ILE A 104 -3.51 -8.22 15.85
N GLY A 105 -2.35 -8.53 15.26
CA GLY A 105 -1.86 -9.90 15.07
C GLY A 105 -1.82 -10.31 13.60
N SER A 106 -1.25 -9.47 12.73
CA SER A 106 -1.03 -9.82 11.33
C SER A 106 -0.20 -11.10 11.18
N SER A 107 -0.49 -11.91 10.16
CA SER A 107 0.26 -13.13 9.87
C SER A 107 1.74 -12.87 9.50
N TRP A 108 2.05 -11.63 9.12
CA TRP A 108 3.40 -11.20 8.73
C TRP A 108 4.20 -10.59 9.89
N GLY A 109 3.55 -10.26 11.01
CA GLY A 109 4.22 -9.73 12.20
C GLY A 109 5.03 -8.46 11.90
N ILE A 110 6.31 -8.46 12.27
CA ILE A 110 7.17 -7.27 12.14
C ILE A 110 7.47 -6.87 10.69
N THR A 111 7.35 -7.79 9.72
CA THR A 111 7.58 -7.44 8.32
C THR A 111 6.49 -6.52 7.80
N THR A 112 5.26 -6.56 8.34
CA THR A 112 4.22 -5.56 8.05
C THR A 112 4.68 -4.14 8.39
N LEU A 113 5.40 -3.98 9.51
CA LEU A 113 5.90 -2.67 9.93
C LEU A 113 7.02 -2.19 9.01
N LEU A 114 7.93 -3.09 8.62
CA LEU A 114 8.94 -2.78 7.61
C LEU A 114 8.24 -2.32 6.33
N TRP A 115 7.26 -3.10 5.87
CA TRP A 115 6.50 -2.78 4.67
C TRP A 115 5.82 -1.41 4.73
N GLY A 116 5.25 -1.09 5.89
CA GLY A 116 4.65 0.21 6.15
C GLY A 116 5.62 1.39 6.06
N ILE A 117 6.89 1.18 6.42
CA ILE A 117 7.96 2.18 6.32
C ILE A 117 8.27 2.48 4.85
N GLU A 118 8.60 1.47 4.02
CA GLU A 118 8.96 1.79 2.63
C GLU A 118 7.76 2.28 1.81
N GLN A 119 6.58 1.72 2.05
CA GLN A 119 5.35 2.15 1.40
C GLN A 119 5.00 3.59 1.79
N GLY A 120 5.07 3.90 3.10
CA GLY A 120 4.87 5.25 3.61
C GLY A 120 5.86 6.24 3.02
N ALA A 121 7.13 5.84 2.90
CA ALA A 121 8.17 6.67 2.31
C ALA A 121 7.92 6.92 0.82
N GLY A 122 7.56 5.89 0.06
CA GLY A 122 7.21 6.01 -1.35
C GLY A 122 6.06 6.98 -1.59
N ILE A 123 5.01 6.92 -0.78
CA ILE A 123 3.85 7.83 -0.87
C ILE A 123 4.25 9.27 -0.49
N GLU A 124 4.99 9.42 0.60
CA GLU A 124 5.47 10.71 1.10
C GLU A 124 6.30 11.46 0.05
N ILE A 125 7.15 10.76 -0.69
CA ILE A 125 7.96 11.34 -1.78
C ILE A 125 7.06 11.99 -2.85
N GLY A 126 5.93 11.37 -3.21
CA GLY A 126 4.99 11.91 -4.20
C GLY A 126 4.36 13.24 -3.75
N PHE A 127 3.92 13.31 -2.49
CA PHE A 127 3.38 14.55 -1.92
C PHE A 127 4.46 15.61 -1.65
N ALA A 128 5.66 15.18 -1.24
CA ALA A 128 6.80 16.06 -1.01
C ALA A 128 7.29 16.70 -2.31
N SER A 129 7.22 16.00 -3.45
CA SER A 129 7.59 16.51 -4.78
C SER A 129 6.81 17.77 -5.18
N VAL A 130 5.53 17.85 -4.78
CA VAL A 130 4.70 19.06 -4.97
C VAL A 130 4.67 19.98 -3.75
N ARG A 131 5.55 19.74 -2.77
CA ARG A 131 5.68 20.46 -1.50
C ARG A 131 4.35 20.62 -0.77
N TYR A 132 3.45 19.63 -0.90
CA TYR A 132 2.09 19.69 -0.35
C TYR A 132 1.27 20.92 -0.79
N ARG A 133 1.62 21.56 -1.91
CA ARG A 133 0.89 22.73 -2.46
C ARG A 133 -0.26 22.33 -3.36
N ARG A 134 -0.12 21.21 -4.07
CA ARG A 134 -1.12 20.67 -5.00
C ARG A 134 -1.51 19.26 -4.56
N PRO A 135 -2.48 19.10 -3.63
CA PRO A 135 -2.79 17.79 -3.03
C PRO A 135 -3.23 16.74 -4.06
N MET A 136 -3.95 17.12 -5.12
CA MET A 136 -4.34 16.20 -6.19
C MET A 136 -3.14 15.72 -7.02
N ALA A 137 -2.22 16.63 -7.37
CA ALA A 137 -0.99 16.24 -8.07
C ALA A 137 -0.11 15.37 -7.17
N GLY A 138 -0.06 15.67 -5.86
CA GLY A 138 0.64 14.85 -4.87
C GLY A 138 0.07 13.44 -4.76
N LEU A 139 -1.26 13.28 -4.82
CA LEU A 139 -1.92 11.97 -4.84
C LEU A 139 -1.48 11.14 -6.05
N TRP A 140 -1.56 11.68 -7.26
CA TRP A 140 -1.15 10.96 -8.47
C TRP A 140 0.35 10.69 -8.54
N LEU A 141 1.17 11.61 -8.04
CA LEU A 141 2.61 11.34 -7.91
C LEU A 141 2.87 10.25 -6.86
N SER A 142 2.09 10.21 -5.78
CA SER A 142 2.24 9.20 -4.73
C SER A 142 1.92 7.79 -5.20
N THR A 143 1.06 7.61 -6.21
CA THR A 143 0.83 6.29 -6.81
C THR A 143 2.04 5.83 -7.62
N ILE A 144 2.68 6.75 -8.35
CA ILE A 144 3.90 6.47 -9.13
C ILE A 144 5.08 6.20 -8.19
N THR A 145 5.38 7.13 -7.27
CA THR A 145 6.52 7.02 -6.36
C THR A 145 6.34 5.89 -5.35
N GLY A 146 5.11 5.68 -4.88
CA GLY A 146 4.74 4.54 -4.05
C GLY A 146 5.00 3.22 -4.77
N SER A 147 4.62 3.11 -6.04
CA SER A 147 4.87 1.90 -6.84
C SER A 147 6.36 1.65 -7.05
N ILE A 148 7.13 2.68 -7.41
CA ILE A 148 8.57 2.53 -7.65
C ILE A 148 9.30 2.09 -6.37
N VAL A 149 9.04 2.76 -5.24
CA VAL A 149 9.76 2.48 -3.98
C VAL A 149 9.36 1.13 -3.40
N SER A 150 8.06 0.84 -3.30
CA SER A 150 7.60 -0.45 -2.77
C SER A 150 8.03 -1.62 -3.67
N PHE A 151 7.88 -1.49 -4.99
CA PHE A 151 8.32 -2.55 -5.90
C PHE A 151 9.83 -2.74 -5.88
N ALA A 152 10.63 -1.66 -5.80
CA ALA A 152 12.08 -1.77 -5.69
C ALA A 152 12.50 -2.54 -4.41
N TYR A 153 11.86 -2.25 -3.27
CA TYR A 153 12.12 -3.00 -2.05
C TYR A 153 11.79 -4.50 -2.22
N HIS A 154 10.61 -4.82 -2.73
CA HIS A 154 10.21 -6.21 -2.96
C HIS A 154 11.01 -6.92 -4.05
N TYR A 155 11.55 -6.18 -5.03
CA TYR A 155 12.41 -6.72 -6.06
C TYR A 155 13.68 -7.35 -5.46
N PHE A 156 14.24 -6.73 -4.43
CA PHE A 156 15.39 -7.28 -3.69
C PHE A 156 14.96 -8.30 -2.64
N GLU A 157 13.96 -7.98 -1.81
CA GLU A 157 13.47 -8.84 -0.73
C GLU A 157 13.05 -10.22 -1.26
N ARG A 158 12.31 -10.26 -2.37
CA ARG A 158 11.81 -11.50 -2.98
C ARG A 158 12.66 -12.03 -4.13
N SER A 159 13.85 -11.45 -4.33
CA SER A 159 14.79 -11.86 -5.38
C SER A 159 14.16 -11.91 -6.79
N TYR A 160 13.37 -10.91 -7.15
CA TYR A 160 12.72 -10.82 -8.48
C TYR A 160 13.73 -10.74 -9.63
N TYR A 161 14.98 -10.35 -9.36
CA TYR A 161 16.08 -10.39 -10.33
C TYR A 161 16.42 -11.78 -10.87
N LYS A 162 15.94 -12.85 -10.24
CA LYS A 162 16.13 -14.24 -10.71
C LYS A 162 15.08 -14.69 -11.72
N PHE A 163 14.02 -13.91 -11.92
CA PHE A 163 12.93 -14.24 -12.83
C PHE A 163 13.12 -13.59 -14.20
N ASP A 164 12.37 -14.06 -15.18
CA ASP A 164 12.34 -13.47 -16.52
C ASP A 164 11.92 -12.00 -16.46
N VAL A 165 12.57 -11.16 -17.26
CA VAL A 165 12.32 -9.71 -17.31
C VAL A 165 10.86 -9.40 -17.65
N ASN A 166 10.25 -10.17 -18.56
CA ASN A 166 8.86 -9.96 -18.94
C ASN A 166 7.91 -10.25 -17.78
N TYR A 167 8.20 -11.28 -16.98
CA TYR A 167 7.41 -11.62 -15.80
C TYR A 167 7.47 -10.51 -14.76
N VAL A 168 8.67 -10.00 -14.47
CA VAL A 168 8.86 -8.88 -13.53
C VAL A 168 8.14 -7.62 -14.00
N LEU A 169 8.17 -7.32 -15.31
CA LEU A 169 7.46 -6.18 -15.88
C LEU A 169 5.95 -6.31 -15.72
N ILE A 170 5.38 -7.50 -15.97
CA ILE A 170 3.95 -7.75 -15.76
C ILE A 170 3.59 -7.56 -14.28
N LEU A 171 4.40 -8.09 -13.36
CA LEU A 171 4.20 -7.89 -11.92
C LEU A 171 4.23 -6.39 -11.57
N PHE A 172 5.18 -5.63 -12.11
CA PHE A 172 5.25 -4.18 -11.87
C PHE A 172 4.00 -3.45 -12.37
N VAL A 173 3.46 -3.82 -13.54
CA VAL A 173 2.22 -3.23 -14.06
C VAL A 173 1.03 -3.54 -13.15
N ILE A 174 0.87 -4.80 -12.72
CA ILE A 174 -0.20 -5.19 -11.79
C ILE A 174 -0.05 -4.44 -10.46
N TRP A 175 1.18 -4.32 -9.96
CA TRP A 175 1.54 -3.59 -8.75
C TRP A 175 1.13 -2.12 -8.83
N PHE A 176 1.51 -1.46 -9.93
CA PHE A 176 1.14 -0.08 -10.19
C PHE A 176 -0.37 0.10 -10.28
N LEU A 177 -1.07 -0.79 -11.00
CA LEU A 177 -2.53 -0.74 -11.14
C LEU A 177 -3.23 -0.90 -9.79
N SER A 178 -2.74 -1.80 -8.92
CA SER A 178 -3.26 -1.94 -7.56
C SER A 178 -3.16 -0.64 -6.77
N ILE A 179 -1.97 -0.04 -6.72
CA ILE A 179 -1.75 1.23 -6.00
C ILE A 179 -2.58 2.36 -6.62
N PHE A 180 -2.65 2.42 -7.94
CA PHE A 180 -3.44 3.42 -8.65
C PHE A 180 -4.93 3.34 -8.30
N VAL A 181 -5.49 2.13 -8.24
CA VAL A 181 -6.90 1.90 -7.90
C VAL A 181 -7.16 2.18 -6.42
N PHE A 182 -6.45 1.51 -5.51
CA PHE A 182 -6.74 1.58 -4.08
C PHE A 182 -6.23 2.86 -3.42
N ALA A 183 -4.92 3.12 -3.53
CA ALA A 183 -4.29 4.27 -2.91
C ALA A 183 -4.52 5.59 -3.68
N GLY A 184 -4.92 5.52 -4.96
CA GLY A 184 -5.29 6.65 -5.81
C GLY A 184 -6.81 6.89 -5.87
N LEU A 185 -7.51 6.10 -6.68
CA LEU A 185 -8.94 6.33 -7.00
C LEU A 185 -9.86 6.18 -5.78
N ILE A 186 -9.74 5.09 -5.02
CA ILE A 186 -10.60 4.86 -3.86
C ILE A 186 -10.32 5.89 -2.77
N ASN A 187 -9.05 6.24 -2.53
CA ASN A 187 -8.71 7.34 -1.62
C ASN A 187 -9.29 8.68 -2.05
N LEU A 188 -9.33 8.98 -3.36
CA LEU A 188 -9.98 10.18 -3.88
C LEU A 188 -11.49 10.16 -3.63
N LEU A 189 -12.14 9.00 -3.77
CA LEU A 189 -13.56 8.81 -3.45
C LEU A 189 -13.82 9.04 -1.95
N ILE A 190 -13.05 8.38 -1.06
CA ILE A 190 -13.17 8.54 0.39
C ILE A 190 -12.97 10.00 0.79
N PHE A 191 -11.95 10.65 0.26
CA PHE A 191 -11.69 12.07 0.51
C PHE A 191 -12.85 12.97 0.05
N SER A 192 -13.46 12.66 -1.09
CA SER A 192 -14.61 13.40 -1.61
C SER A 192 -15.85 13.22 -0.74
N LEU A 193 -16.08 12.01 -0.20
CA LEU A 193 -17.16 11.74 0.75
C LEU A 193 -16.94 12.48 2.08
N LEU A 194 -15.72 12.48 2.61
CA LEU A 194 -15.36 13.20 3.84
C LEU A 194 -15.56 14.73 3.72
N LYS A 195 -15.35 15.29 2.52
CA LYS A 195 -15.68 16.70 2.26
C LYS A 195 -17.19 16.95 2.26
N ARG A 196 -17.98 16.04 1.69
CA ARG A 196 -19.45 16.17 1.63
C ARG A 196 -20.07 16.12 3.03
N THR A 197 -19.49 15.36 3.95
CA THR A 197 -19.94 15.28 5.35
C THR A 197 -19.48 16.46 6.22
N LYS A 198 -18.76 17.44 5.66
CA LYS A 198 -18.18 18.60 6.36
C LYS A 198 -17.21 18.25 7.51
N LEU A 199 -16.75 17.00 7.58
CA LEU A 199 -15.76 16.56 8.58
C LEU A 199 -14.35 17.07 8.27
N VAL A 200 -14.06 17.33 6.99
CA VAL A 200 -12.78 17.85 6.53
C VAL A 200 -13.02 19.12 5.71
N GLN A 201 -12.53 20.25 6.21
CA GLN A 201 -12.57 21.57 5.55
C GLN A 201 -11.31 21.81 4.70
#